data_AF-A0A7G8UHZ4-F1
#
_entry.id   AF-A0A7G8UHZ4-F1
#
_cell.length_a   1.000
_cell.length_b   1.000
_cell.length_c   1.000
_cell.angle_alpha   90.00
_cell.angle_beta   90.00
_cell.angle_gamma   90.00
#
_symmetry.space_group_name_H-M   'P 1'
#
loop_
_entity.id
_entity.type
_entity.pdbx_description
1 polymer ?
#
loop_
_entity_poly.entity_id
_entity_poly.type
_entity_poly.pdbx_seq_one_letter_code
_entity_poly.pdbx_strand_id
1 'polypeptide(L)'
;MKFSNRSSECFPVRTSEIAFVNVISLASASIVQIGDRGSTHAKLSALAVQRKEDHSTAGEAYFESYDIFSRPWPIMSDSWLQSGQPDNLNSCNHSPRISVGCVSVIALSSSSSLHVGNSYSVVGEARVKHIRQFPQDMTIM
;
A
#
# COMPACT_ATOMS: atom_id res chain seq x y z
N MET A 1 -15.67 48.50 3.86
CA MET A 1 -15.44 47.04 3.73
C MET A 1 -15.27 46.74 2.25
N LYS A 2 -14.03 46.63 1.76
CA LYS A 2 -13.75 46.38 0.33
C LYS A 2 -13.66 44.86 0.16
N PHE A 3 -14.64 44.28 -0.54
CA PHE A 3 -14.50 42.92 -1.06
C PHE A 3 -13.42 42.94 -2.14
N SER A 4 -12.21 42.50 -1.80
CA SER A 4 -11.15 42.31 -2.77
C SER A 4 -11.56 41.16 -3.70
N ASN A 5 -11.74 41.47 -4.98
CA ASN A 5 -11.77 40.50 -6.07
C ASN A 5 -10.50 39.62 -5.97
N ARG A 6 -10.61 38.44 -5.37
CA ARG A 6 -9.62 37.39 -5.60
C ARG A 6 -10.04 36.73 -6.90
N SER A 7 -9.27 36.95 -7.97
CA SER A 7 -9.20 35.99 -9.06
C SER A 7 -9.13 34.59 -8.43
N SER A 8 -10.05 33.70 -8.81
CA SER A 8 -9.99 32.30 -8.42
C SER A 8 -8.82 31.66 -9.16
N GLU A 9 -7.60 31.95 -8.69
CA GLU A 9 -6.36 31.43 -9.27
C GLU A 9 -6.33 29.93 -9.02
N CYS A 10 -6.39 29.19 -10.12
CA CYS A 10 -6.28 27.75 -10.14
C CYS A 10 -4.82 27.38 -10.33
N PHE A 11 -4.23 26.67 -9.36
CA PHE A 11 -2.84 26.23 -9.46
C PHE A 11 -2.77 24.83 -10.09
N PRO A 12 -2.30 24.67 -11.34
CA PRO A 12 -2.26 23.37 -12.01
C PRO A 12 -1.23 22.42 -11.38
N VAL A 13 -0.16 22.99 -10.82
CA VAL A 13 0.93 22.26 -10.16
C VAL A 13 0.97 22.67 -8.69
N ARG A 14 1.20 21.68 -7.81
CA ARG A 14 1.41 21.92 -6.38
C ARG A 14 2.78 21.40 -5.95
N THR A 15 3.45 22.15 -5.08
CA THR A 15 4.64 21.68 -4.38
C THR A 15 4.23 21.10 -3.02
N SER A 16 4.67 19.88 -2.74
CA SER A 16 4.55 19.30 -1.39
C SER A 16 5.78 19.70 -0.58
N GLU A 17 5.58 20.41 0.52
CA GLU A 17 6.63 20.79 1.46
C GLU A 17 6.35 20.15 2.82
N ILE A 18 7.32 19.39 3.32
CA ILE A 18 7.23 18.72 4.62
C ILE A 18 8.41 19.17 5.47
N ALA A 19 8.15 19.68 6.67
CA ALA A 19 9.23 20.15 7.54
C ALA A 19 9.98 18.98 8.20
N PHE A 20 9.28 17.91 8.58
CA PHE A 20 9.90 16.74 9.20
C PHE A 20 9.18 15.43 8.84
N VAL A 21 9.97 14.39 8.53
CA VAL A 21 9.49 13.02 8.34
C VAL A 21 10.26 12.11 9.29
N ASN A 22 9.55 11.45 10.18
CA ASN A 22 10.07 10.46 11.10
C ASN A 22 9.49 9.09 10.77
N VAL A 23 10.35 8.13 10.43
CA VAL A 23 9.96 6.74 10.22
C VAL A 23 10.83 5.88 11.13
N ILE A 24 10.21 5.22 12.10
CA ILE A 24 10.95 4.41 13.08
C ILE A 24 11.38 3.06 12.48
N SER A 25 10.54 2.45 11.63
CA SER A 25 10.84 1.15 11.03
C SER A 25 10.31 1.02 9.59
N LEU A 26 11.11 0.41 8.73
CA LEU A 26 10.80 0.07 7.35
C LEU A 26 11.14 -1.39 7.11
N ALA A 27 10.15 -2.18 6.70
CA ALA A 27 10.25 -3.62 6.54
C ALA A 27 9.70 -4.08 5.18
N SER A 28 9.43 -5.38 5.04
CA SER A 28 9.19 -6.09 3.79
C SER A 28 8.30 -5.34 2.79
N ALA A 29 8.80 -5.23 1.56
CA ALA A 29 8.13 -4.61 0.42
C ALA A 29 7.59 -3.20 0.67
N SER A 30 8.20 -2.41 1.57
CA SER A 30 7.73 -1.07 1.89
C SER A 30 8.54 0.03 1.22
N ILE A 31 7.89 1.13 0.86
CA ILE A 31 8.49 2.19 0.03
C ILE A 31 8.26 3.55 0.70
N VAL A 32 9.34 4.28 1.00
CA VAL A 32 9.26 5.73 1.27
C VAL A 32 9.76 6.48 0.05
N GLN A 33 8.91 7.35 -0.48
CA GLN A 33 9.20 8.12 -1.66
C GLN A 33 8.92 9.60 -1.42
N ILE A 34 9.89 10.43 -1.80
CA ILE A 34 9.81 11.89 -1.77
C ILE A 34 10.13 12.38 -3.18
N GLY A 35 9.23 13.19 -3.74
CA GLY A 35 9.25 13.66 -5.11
C GLY A 35 8.17 13.02 -5.98
N ASP A 36 8.13 13.44 -7.24
CA ASP A 36 7.11 13.02 -8.18
C ASP A 36 7.48 11.70 -8.86
N ARG A 37 6.49 10.82 -9.08
CA ARG A 37 6.67 9.51 -9.70
C ARG A 37 5.51 9.10 -10.58
N GLY A 38 5.82 8.34 -11.63
CA GLY A 38 4.80 7.72 -12.47
C GLY A 38 4.10 6.55 -11.76
N SER A 39 4.84 5.54 -11.31
CA SER A 39 4.23 4.39 -10.66
C SER A 39 5.08 3.75 -9.58
N THR A 40 4.40 3.12 -8.63
CA THR A 40 4.98 2.35 -7.52
C THR A 40 4.24 1.03 -7.39
N HIS A 41 4.97 -0.08 -7.37
CA HIS A 41 4.44 -1.43 -7.20
C HIS A 41 5.15 -2.12 -6.03
N ALA A 42 4.43 -2.32 -4.94
CA ALA A 42 4.90 -3.01 -3.75
C ALA A 42 4.25 -4.39 -3.69
N LYS A 43 5.05 -5.46 -3.75
CA LYS A 43 4.55 -6.84 -3.74
C LYS A 43 5.22 -7.67 -2.66
N LEU A 44 4.41 -8.38 -1.88
CA LEU A 44 4.83 -9.30 -0.84
C LEU A 44 4.05 -10.61 -0.94
N SER A 45 4.77 -11.72 -1.00
CA SER A 45 4.26 -13.07 -0.73
C SER A 45 5.05 -13.64 0.44
N ALA A 46 4.38 -14.03 1.53
CA ALA A 46 5.03 -14.54 2.73
C ALA A 46 4.33 -15.77 3.31
N LEU A 47 5.14 -16.77 3.68
CA LEU A 47 4.74 -17.93 4.46
C LEU A 47 5.40 -17.87 5.82
N ALA A 48 4.61 -17.84 6.89
CA ALA A 48 5.09 -17.97 8.26
C ALA A 48 4.66 -19.34 8.80
N VAL A 49 5.57 -20.30 8.75
CA VAL A 49 5.31 -21.68 9.19
C VAL A 49 5.88 -21.89 10.59
N GLN A 50 5.00 -22.27 11.52
CA GLN A 50 5.38 -22.75 12.84
C GLN A 50 5.18 -24.26 12.88
N ARG A 51 6.21 -25.02 13.26
CA ARG A 51 6.18 -26.49 13.25
C ARG A 51 6.73 -27.03 14.57
N LYS A 52 6.16 -28.13 15.06
CA LYS A 52 6.70 -28.88 16.22
C LYS A 52 7.88 -29.76 15.82
N GLU A 53 7.85 -30.28 14.60
CA GLU A 53 8.95 -31.03 14.01
C GLU A 53 10.07 -30.08 13.55
N ASP A 54 11.32 -30.55 13.56
CA ASP A 54 12.47 -29.76 13.16
C ASP A 54 12.44 -29.40 11.66
N HIS A 55 13.01 -28.26 11.30
CA HIS A 55 13.04 -27.79 9.91
C HIS A 55 13.84 -28.72 9.00
N SER A 56 14.84 -29.40 9.56
CA SER A 56 15.68 -30.35 8.83
C SER A 56 14.93 -31.60 8.35
N THR A 57 13.83 -31.99 9.01
CA THR A 57 13.08 -33.22 8.69
C THR A 57 11.69 -32.95 8.12
N ALA A 58 11.06 -31.81 8.46
CA ALA A 58 9.67 -31.50 8.09
C ALA A 58 9.47 -31.03 6.64
N GLY A 59 10.55 -30.85 5.87
CA GLY A 59 10.50 -30.41 4.47
C GLY A 59 10.16 -28.92 4.27
N GLU A 60 10.01 -28.54 3.00
CA GLU A 60 9.78 -27.14 2.58
C GLU A 60 8.29 -26.78 2.49
N ALA A 61 7.99 -25.50 2.69
CA ALA A 61 6.64 -24.96 2.49
C ALA A 61 6.58 -24.18 1.17
N TYR A 62 5.66 -24.57 0.30
CA TYR A 62 5.52 -24.00 -1.04
C TYR A 62 4.32 -23.06 -1.12
N PHE A 63 4.45 -21.98 -1.91
CA PHE A 63 3.35 -21.03 -2.11
C PHE A 63 2.22 -21.66 -2.93
N GLU A 64 2.58 -22.52 -3.88
CA GLU A 64 1.70 -23.26 -4.78
C GLU A 64 0.73 -24.19 -4.02
N SER A 65 1.09 -24.59 -2.80
CA SER A 65 0.23 -25.39 -1.92
C SER A 65 -0.96 -24.59 -1.37
N TYR A 66 -1.04 -23.27 -1.62
CA TYR A 66 -2.09 -22.43 -1.07
C TYR A 66 -2.66 -21.44 -2.10
N ASP A 67 -3.95 -21.58 -2.38
CA ASP A 67 -4.70 -20.75 -3.34
C ASP A 67 -4.59 -19.25 -3.11
N ILE A 68 -4.29 -18.82 -1.89
CA ILE A 68 -4.14 -17.39 -1.59
C ILE A 68 -3.00 -16.75 -2.38
N PHE A 69 -2.02 -17.50 -2.88
CA PHE A 69 -0.90 -16.97 -3.67
C PHE A 69 -1.18 -16.90 -5.17
N SER A 70 -2.19 -17.64 -5.66
CA SER A 70 -2.59 -17.68 -7.06
C SER A 70 -3.94 -17.02 -7.34
N ARG A 71 -4.74 -16.72 -6.30
CA ARG A 71 -6.06 -16.10 -6.45
C ARG A 71 -5.97 -14.74 -7.16
N PRO A 72 -6.80 -14.44 -8.18
CA PRO A 72 -6.83 -13.14 -8.81
C PRO A 72 -7.26 -12.03 -7.84
N TRP A 73 -7.02 -10.78 -8.20
CA TRP A 73 -7.42 -9.65 -7.37
C TRP A 73 -8.93 -9.52 -7.29
N PRO A 74 -9.47 -9.02 -6.17
CA PRO A 74 -10.88 -8.66 -6.13
C PRO A 74 -11.12 -7.58 -7.18
N ILE A 75 -11.98 -7.89 -8.15
CA ILE A 75 -12.42 -6.92 -9.14
C ILE A 75 -13.52 -6.10 -8.47
N MET A 76 -13.28 -4.81 -8.31
CA MET A 76 -14.33 -3.87 -7.91
C MET A 76 -15.31 -3.76 -9.06
N SER A 77 -16.44 -4.46 -8.97
CA SER A 77 -17.52 -4.35 -9.95
C SER A 77 -18.37 -3.11 -9.64
N ASP A 78 -17.80 -1.92 -9.77
CA ASP A 78 -18.61 -0.71 -9.67
C ASP A 78 -19.48 -0.62 -10.92
N SER A 79 -20.80 -0.68 -10.74
CA SER A 79 -21.79 -0.46 -11.79
C SER A 79 -21.62 0.92 -12.44
N TRP A 80 -21.06 1.88 -11.69
CA TRP A 80 -20.75 3.24 -12.11
C TRP A 80 -19.50 3.36 -13.00
N LEU A 81 -18.49 2.50 -12.81
CA LEU A 81 -17.34 2.41 -13.72
C LEU A 81 -17.71 1.73 -15.05
N GLN A 82 -18.73 0.87 -15.03
CA GLN A 82 -19.21 0.14 -16.21
C GLN A 82 -20.15 0.97 -17.11
N SER A 83 -20.73 2.07 -16.61
CA SER A 83 -21.59 2.96 -17.41
C SER A 83 -20.85 3.80 -18.47
N GLY A 84 -19.51 3.70 -18.55
CA GLY A 84 -18.73 4.22 -19.67
C GLY A 84 -18.72 5.75 -19.83
N GLN A 85 -19.35 6.51 -18.93
CA GLN A 85 -19.20 7.95 -18.87
C GLN A 85 -17.96 8.29 -18.05
N PRO A 86 -16.88 8.84 -18.65
CA PRO A 86 -15.84 9.47 -17.88
C PRO A 86 -16.45 10.71 -17.25
N ASP A 87 -16.77 10.63 -15.97
CA ASP A 87 -17.04 11.83 -15.20
C ASP A 87 -15.74 12.64 -15.16
N ASN A 88 -15.70 13.70 -15.96
CA ASN A 88 -14.57 14.62 -16.00
C ASN A 88 -14.49 15.34 -14.66
N LEU A 89 -13.71 14.77 -13.73
CA LEU A 89 -13.38 15.41 -12.47
C LEU A 89 -12.47 16.60 -12.74
N ASN A 90 -13.05 17.80 -12.77
CA ASN A 90 -12.29 19.03 -12.81
C ASN A 90 -11.88 19.43 -11.38
N SER A 91 -10.62 19.16 -11.03
CA SER A 91 -10.04 19.62 -9.76
C SER A 91 -9.38 20.98 -9.95
N CYS A 92 -9.69 21.93 -9.06
CA CYS A 92 -8.99 23.20 -8.99
C CYS A 92 -8.29 23.38 -7.64
N ASN A 93 -6.98 23.58 -7.65
CA ASN A 93 -6.23 23.82 -6.43
C ASN A 93 -6.24 25.32 -6.11
N HIS A 94 -6.71 25.69 -4.93
CA HIS A 94 -6.68 27.07 -4.44
C HIS A 94 -5.36 27.48 -3.80
N SER A 95 -4.44 26.52 -3.60
CA SER A 95 -3.09 26.76 -3.05
C SER A 95 -2.04 26.06 -3.92
N PRO A 96 -0.91 26.73 -4.23
CA PRO A 96 0.20 26.12 -4.95
C PRO A 96 1.06 25.22 -4.04
N ARG A 97 0.81 25.23 -2.73
CA ARG A 97 1.61 24.50 -1.74
C ARG A 97 0.74 23.61 -0.87
N ILE A 98 1.22 22.40 -0.63
CA ILE A 98 0.74 21.50 0.43
C ILE A 98 1.82 21.49 1.50
N SER A 99 1.56 22.18 2.61
CA SER A 99 2.53 22.35 3.70
C SER A 99 2.18 21.44 4.87
N VAL A 100 3.06 20.50 5.19
CA VAL A 100 2.89 19.56 6.31
C VAL A 100 4.02 19.78 7.31
N GLY A 101 3.67 19.96 8.59
CA GLY A 101 4.68 20.13 9.64
C GLY A 101 5.48 18.85 9.89
N CYS A 102 4.80 17.79 10.32
CA CYS A 102 5.44 16.54 10.69
C CYS A 102 4.63 15.34 10.17
N VAL A 103 5.33 14.39 9.56
CA VAL A 103 4.82 13.04 9.29
C VAL A 103 5.58 12.08 10.19
N SER A 104 4.89 11.45 11.14
CA SER A 104 5.50 10.46 12.04
C SER A 104 4.86 9.09 11.83
N VAL A 105 5.69 8.13 11.41
CA VAL A 105 5.29 6.76 11.10
C VAL A 105 6.08 5.81 11.99
N ILE A 106 5.38 4.95 12.73
CA ILE A 106 6.02 3.97 13.61
C ILE A 106 6.64 2.84 12.77
N ALA A 107 5.89 2.28 11.83
CA ALA A 107 6.39 1.21 10.98
C ALA A 107 5.68 1.19 9.64
N LEU A 108 6.44 0.90 8.60
CA LEU A 108 5.97 0.57 7.26
C LEU A 108 6.37 -0.88 6.97
N SER A 109 5.41 -1.75 6.69
CA SER A 109 5.65 -3.16 6.37
C SER A 109 4.56 -3.70 5.43
N SER A 110 4.82 -4.83 4.79
CA SER A 110 3.83 -5.61 4.04
C SER A 110 3.18 -4.85 2.88
N SER A 111 4.00 -4.46 1.90
CA SER A 111 3.55 -3.74 0.70
C SER A 111 2.97 -2.34 0.99
N SER A 112 3.54 -1.65 1.97
CA SER A 112 3.13 -0.30 2.37
C SER A 112 3.91 0.80 1.66
N SER A 113 3.32 1.98 1.50
CA SER A 113 4.01 3.12 0.90
C SER A 113 3.74 4.43 1.66
N LEU A 114 4.79 5.23 1.81
CA LEU A 114 4.73 6.64 2.22
C LEU A 114 5.22 7.47 1.04
N HIS A 115 4.34 8.24 0.41
CA HIS A 115 4.69 9.06 -0.76
C HIS A 115 4.44 10.53 -0.48
N VAL A 116 5.42 11.37 -0.82
CA VAL A 116 5.36 12.83 -0.70
C VAL A 116 5.61 13.43 -2.08
N GLY A 117 4.58 14.01 -2.69
CA GLY A 117 4.63 14.53 -4.05
C GLY A 117 3.49 13.97 -4.90
N ASN A 118 3.64 14.01 -6.21
CA ASN A 118 2.68 13.48 -7.16
C ASN A 118 2.97 12.00 -7.47
N SER A 119 1.93 11.17 -7.51
CA SER A 119 2.01 9.80 -8.01
C SER A 119 0.88 9.55 -9.00
N TYR A 120 1.18 8.88 -10.11
CA TYR A 120 0.15 8.49 -11.08
C TYR A 120 -0.49 7.13 -10.74
N SER A 121 0.29 6.13 -10.34
CA SER A 121 -0.23 4.81 -9.95
C SER A 121 0.50 4.23 -8.75
N VAL A 122 -0.24 3.77 -7.75
CA VAL A 122 0.32 3.08 -6.58
C VAL A 122 -0.43 1.76 -6.41
N VAL A 123 0.34 0.67 -6.42
CA VAL A 123 -0.17 -0.68 -6.32
C VAL A 123 0.53 -1.39 -5.17
N GLY A 124 -0.26 -1.90 -4.23
CA GLY A 124 0.21 -2.73 -3.13
C GLY A 124 -0.46 -4.10 -3.17
N GLU A 125 0.34 -5.16 -3.26
CA GLU A 125 -0.12 -6.56 -3.19
C GLU A 125 0.59 -7.24 -2.02
N ALA A 126 -0.15 -7.65 -0.98
CA ALA A 126 0.39 -8.42 0.13
C ALA A 126 -0.41 -9.71 0.35
N ARG A 127 0.26 -10.84 0.25
CA ARG A 127 -0.30 -12.18 0.49
C ARG A 127 0.52 -12.85 1.57
N VAL A 128 -0.09 -13.08 2.73
CA VAL A 128 0.59 -13.63 3.90
C VAL A 128 -0.22 -14.81 4.42
N LYS A 129 0.42 -15.98 4.58
CA LYS A 129 -0.20 -17.14 5.23
C LYS A 129 0.60 -17.54 6.46
N HIS A 130 -0.07 -17.59 7.61
CA HIS A 130 0.49 -18.16 8.82
C HIS A 130 -0.06 -19.58 8.97
N ILE A 131 0.82 -20.56 9.12
CA ILE A 131 0.47 -21.99 9.24
C ILE A 131 1.11 -22.57 10.49
N ARG A 132 0.38 -23.43 11.19
CA ARG A 132 0.92 -24.28 12.24
C ARG A 132 0.84 -25.74 11.85
N GLN A 133 1.96 -26.46 11.97
CA GLN A 133 2.09 -27.89 11.70
C GLN A 133 2.36 -28.61 13.02
N PHE A 134 1.36 -29.35 13.49
CA PHE A 134 1.46 -30.20 14.66
C PHE A 134 1.23 -31.67 14.24
N PRO A 135 2.00 -32.61 14.79
CA PRO A 135 1.73 -34.03 14.61
C PRO A 135 0.36 -34.35 15.21
N GLN A 136 -0.38 -35.21 14.52
CA GLN A 136 -1.64 -35.74 15.03
C GLN A 136 -1.33 -36.75 16.14
N ASP A 137 -1.82 -36.50 17.35
CA ASP A 137 -1.67 -37.45 18.46
C ASP A 137 -2.55 -38.69 18.19
N MET A 138 -1.91 -39.80 17.79
CA MET A 138 -2.57 -41.11 17.62
C MET A 138 -2.82 -41.82 18.96
N THR A 139 -3.22 -41.12 20.02
CA THR A 139 -3.42 -41.72 21.36
C THR A 139 -4.85 -42.20 21.59
N ILE A 140 -5.70 -42.25 20.56
CA ILE A 140 -7.06 -42.80 20.66
C ILE A 140 -7.32 -43.77 19.49
N MET A 141 -6.66 -44.92 19.53
CA MET A 141 -7.12 -46.22 19.03
C MET A 141 -6.55 -47.30 19.96
#